data_AF-A0A382IHH1-F1
#
_entry.id   AF-A0A382IHH1-F1
#
_cell.length_a   1.000
_cell.length_b   1.000
_cell.length_c   1.000
_cell.angle_alpha   90.00
_cell.angle_beta   90.00
_cell.angle_gamma   90.00
#
_symmetry.space_group_name_H-M   'P 1'
#
loop_
_entity.id
_entity.type
_entity.pdbx_description
1 polymer ?
#
loop_
_entity_poly.entity_id
_entity_poly.type
_entity_poly.pdbx_seq_one_letter_code
_entity_poly.pdbx_strand_id
1 'polypeptide(L)'
;MDSMERTMRYSIFVLLSLSVAFGHADGQEPVDLEVIERIIEEGTERSQVMEHFNFLTNIIGPRLSATPAYKRAADWSTEILKGWGLEEVHLESWEYGRGWTLEGLTLEMTSPRYFPIIGFPEAWTPSTEGVLEGKPVYIGDWTAREISERISELRGKIILVAKPQSEFIKKDRLQPADFEESVTIGAPRFLPTEVPADRATLAQLLYQAGVGAVLRPSQGEHGTMFVLGRDNPETAVPTVITASEHYNMLVRLLESENPVELRVKIQGKFHEEDTNGYNVLGEIKGVDP
;
A
#
# COMPACT_ATOMS: atom_id res chain seq x y z
N MET A 1 89.05 4.19 6.59
CA MET A 1 88.54 3.04 5.79
C MET A 1 87.47 2.27 6.55
N ASP A 2 86.71 2.94 7.44
CA ASP A 2 85.81 2.29 8.41
C ASP A 2 84.41 2.94 8.45
N SER A 3 84.19 4.00 7.67
CA SER A 3 82.85 4.64 7.53
C SER A 3 82.14 4.27 6.23
N MET A 4 82.77 3.50 5.34
CA MET A 4 82.22 3.15 4.02
C MET A 4 81.52 1.79 4.02
N GLU A 5 81.86 0.89 4.96
CA GLU A 5 81.18 -0.42 5.09
C GLU A 5 79.86 -0.36 5.88
N ARG A 6 79.68 0.63 6.77
CA ARG A 6 78.42 0.80 7.51
C ARG A 6 77.29 1.30 6.63
N THR A 7 77.56 2.16 5.65
CA THR A 7 76.54 2.76 4.77
C THR A 7 75.98 1.74 3.77
N MET A 8 76.78 0.73 3.41
CA MET A 8 76.39 -0.27 2.41
C MET A 8 75.48 -1.37 2.97
N ARG A 9 75.49 -1.60 4.29
CA ARG A 9 74.60 -2.58 4.97
C ARG A 9 73.18 -2.06 5.23
N TYR A 10 72.99 -0.74 5.39
CA TYR A 10 71.65 -0.15 5.54
C TYR A 10 70.93 0.03 4.20
N SER A 11 71.67 0.22 3.10
CA SER A 11 71.07 0.35 1.76
C SER A 11 70.47 -0.95 1.21
N ILE A 12 70.98 -2.12 1.62
CA ILE A 12 70.45 -3.42 1.19
C ILE A 12 69.16 -3.79 1.96
N PHE A 13 69.01 -3.33 3.21
CA PHE A 13 67.78 -3.57 4.00
C PHE A 13 66.61 -2.66 3.59
N VAL A 14 66.87 -1.47 3.05
CA VAL A 14 65.81 -0.56 2.55
C VAL A 14 65.32 -0.95 1.15
N LEU A 15 66.15 -1.63 0.34
CA LEU A 15 65.74 -2.14 -0.97
C LEU A 15 64.94 -3.45 -0.89
N LEU A 16 65.10 -4.25 0.17
CA LEU A 16 64.30 -5.46 0.37
C LEU A 16 62.91 -5.20 0.98
N SER A 17 62.71 -4.08 1.68
CA SER A 17 61.41 -3.70 2.27
C SER A 17 60.49 -2.95 1.30
N LEU A 18 61.01 -2.42 0.20
CA LEU A 18 60.20 -1.77 -0.84
C LEU A 18 59.64 -2.75 -1.90
N SER A 19 59.99 -4.03 -1.82
CA SER A 19 59.58 -5.06 -2.78
C SER A 19 58.25 -5.75 -2.44
N VAL A 20 57.61 -5.39 -1.33
CA VAL A 20 56.44 -6.11 -0.77
C VAL A 20 55.14 -5.29 -0.80
N ALA A 21 55.15 -4.07 -1.37
CA ALA A 21 53.97 -3.19 -1.37
C ALA A 21 53.42 -2.84 -2.77
N PHE A 22 53.74 -3.65 -3.79
CA PHE A 22 53.04 -3.65 -5.07
C PHE A 22 52.38 -5.03 -5.33
N GLY A 23 51.71 -5.56 -4.30
CA GLY A 23 50.58 -6.43 -4.57
C GLY A 23 49.54 -5.58 -5.28
N HIS A 24 49.47 -5.69 -6.60
CA HIS A 24 48.30 -5.23 -7.33
C HIS A 24 47.13 -5.99 -6.72
N ALA A 25 46.29 -5.29 -5.97
CA ALA A 25 44.94 -5.73 -5.71
C ALA A 25 44.16 -5.62 -7.04
N ASP A 26 44.53 -6.43 -8.04
CA ASP A 26 43.66 -6.79 -9.15
C ASP A 26 42.66 -7.82 -8.60
N GLY A 27 41.78 -7.34 -7.73
CA GLY A 27 40.63 -8.06 -7.21
C GLY A 27 39.36 -7.71 -7.99
N GLN A 28 39.47 -7.34 -9.26
CA GLN A 28 38.32 -7.34 -10.16
C GLN A 28 38.40 -8.61 -10.99
N GLU A 29 37.50 -9.54 -10.68
CA GLU A 29 37.25 -10.70 -11.54
C GLU A 29 37.09 -10.24 -13.00
N PRO A 30 37.79 -10.86 -13.96
CA PRO A 30 37.61 -10.51 -15.35
C PRO A 30 36.15 -10.74 -15.75
N VAL A 31 35.53 -9.72 -16.34
CA VAL A 31 34.12 -9.80 -16.75
C VAL A 31 33.94 -10.91 -17.78
N ASP A 32 33.16 -11.92 -17.43
CA ASP A 32 32.80 -13.01 -18.33
C ASP A 32 31.66 -12.56 -19.26
N LEU A 33 32.03 -12.12 -20.47
CA LEU A 33 31.10 -11.64 -21.48
C LEU A 33 30.16 -12.73 -22.01
N GLU A 34 30.59 -14.00 -22.01
CA GLU A 34 29.75 -15.12 -22.45
C GLU A 34 28.63 -15.37 -21.43
N VAL A 35 28.95 -15.34 -20.14
CA VAL A 35 27.94 -15.42 -19.07
C VAL A 35 26.98 -14.23 -19.15
N ILE A 36 27.47 -13.01 -19.38
CA ILE A 36 26.61 -11.84 -19.55
C ILE A 36 25.65 -12.02 -20.73
N GLU A 37 26.14 -12.48 -21.88
CA GLU A 37 25.29 -12.72 -23.06
C GLU A 37 24.20 -13.76 -22.75
N ARG A 38 24.54 -14.84 -22.05
CA ARG A 38 23.57 -15.85 -21.61
C ARG A 38 22.53 -15.30 -20.63
N ILE A 39 22.91 -14.41 -19.70
CA ILE A 39 21.99 -13.74 -18.77
C ILE A 39 21.03 -12.83 -19.56
N ILE A 40 21.54 -12.07 -20.53
CA ILE A 40 20.72 -11.21 -21.38
C ILE A 40 19.72 -12.07 -22.17
N GLU A 41 20.19 -13.13 -22.82
CA GLU A 41 19.34 -14.03 -23.60
C GLU A 41 18.26 -14.71 -22.73
N GLU A 42 18.58 -15.10 -21.50
CA GLU A 42 17.59 -15.61 -20.54
C GLU A 42 16.54 -14.54 -20.20
N GLY A 43 16.98 -13.31 -19.96
CA GLY A 43 16.11 -12.18 -19.61
C GLY A 43 15.21 -11.68 -20.76
N THR A 44 15.64 -11.84 -22.01
CA THR A 44 14.92 -11.35 -23.20
C THR A 44 14.19 -12.44 -23.97
N GLU A 45 14.85 -13.54 -24.32
CA GLU A 45 14.31 -14.59 -25.20
C GLU A 45 13.60 -15.71 -24.43
N ARG A 46 13.96 -15.93 -23.16
CA ARG A 46 13.38 -16.98 -22.30
C ARG A 46 12.72 -16.41 -21.03
N SER A 47 12.31 -15.15 -21.10
CA SER A 47 11.78 -14.42 -19.95
C SER A 47 10.53 -15.06 -19.35
N GLN A 48 10.57 -15.38 -18.06
CA GLN A 48 9.42 -15.86 -17.29
C GLN A 48 8.61 -14.72 -16.64
N VAL A 49 9.00 -13.46 -16.86
CA VAL A 49 8.42 -12.28 -16.17
C VAL A 49 6.91 -12.20 -16.36
N MET A 50 6.41 -12.40 -17.59
CA MET A 50 4.97 -12.27 -17.86
C MET A 50 4.14 -13.39 -17.23
N GLU A 51 4.69 -14.59 -17.14
CA GLU A 51 4.04 -15.73 -16.47
C GLU A 51 3.94 -15.47 -14.97
N HIS A 52 5.04 -15.07 -14.33
CA HIS A 52 5.08 -14.73 -12.91
C HIS A 52 4.20 -13.53 -12.58
N PHE A 53 4.25 -12.49 -13.43
CA PHE A 53 3.37 -11.33 -13.30
C PHE A 53 1.91 -11.74 -13.36
N ASN A 54 1.52 -12.58 -14.33
CA ASN A 54 0.16 -13.10 -14.44
C ASN A 54 -0.25 -13.90 -13.19
N PHE A 55 0.60 -14.80 -12.70
CA PHE A 55 0.28 -15.60 -11.52
C PHE A 55 0.07 -14.72 -10.28
N LEU A 56 1.00 -13.81 -10.01
CA LEU A 56 0.87 -12.90 -8.88
C LEU A 56 -0.36 -11.98 -9.05
N THR A 57 -0.53 -11.34 -10.20
CA THR A 57 -1.53 -10.27 -10.36
C THR A 57 -2.93 -10.75 -10.68
N ASN A 58 -3.09 -11.82 -11.46
CA ASN A 58 -4.40 -12.30 -11.89
C ASN A 58 -4.85 -13.56 -11.14
N ILE A 59 -3.94 -14.48 -10.82
CA ILE A 59 -4.30 -15.75 -10.15
C ILE A 59 -4.36 -15.58 -8.63
N ILE A 60 -3.40 -14.88 -8.03
CA ILE A 60 -3.46 -14.53 -6.60
C ILE A 60 -4.30 -13.27 -6.39
N GLY A 61 -4.11 -12.25 -7.23
CA GLY A 61 -4.84 -10.98 -7.07
C GLY A 61 -4.22 -10.07 -6.01
N PRO A 62 -4.99 -9.15 -5.40
CA PRO A 62 -4.52 -8.23 -4.37
C PRO A 62 -3.87 -8.94 -3.18
N ARG A 63 -2.69 -8.47 -2.75
CA ARG A 63 -1.85 -9.10 -1.70
C ARG A 63 -1.66 -8.16 -0.52
N LEU A 64 -2.76 -7.69 0.07
CA LEU A 64 -2.71 -6.87 1.27
C LEU A 64 -1.98 -7.64 2.39
N SER A 65 -1.08 -6.98 3.12
CA SER A 65 -0.26 -7.63 4.16
C SER A 65 -1.10 -8.39 5.20
N ALA A 66 -0.53 -9.48 5.73
CA ALA A 66 -1.18 -10.39 6.68
C ALA A 66 -2.50 -11.04 6.18
N THR A 67 -2.75 -11.07 4.86
CA THR A 67 -3.88 -11.81 4.28
C THR A 67 -3.48 -13.20 3.77
N PRO A 68 -4.43 -14.14 3.62
CA PRO A 68 -4.16 -15.43 2.98
C PRO A 68 -3.56 -15.31 1.57
N ALA A 69 -3.98 -14.30 0.79
CA ALA A 69 -3.43 -14.05 -0.54
C ALA A 69 -1.97 -13.59 -0.50
N TYR A 70 -1.61 -12.77 0.49
CA TYR A 70 -0.22 -12.38 0.75
C TYR A 70 0.65 -13.58 1.12
N LYS A 71 0.20 -14.42 2.07
CA LYS A 71 0.92 -15.64 2.45
C LYS A 71 1.10 -16.60 1.27
N ARG A 72 0.05 -16.81 0.48
CA ARG A 72 0.11 -17.62 -0.76
C ARG A 72 1.16 -17.09 -1.74
N ALA A 73 1.29 -15.77 -1.88
CA ALA A 73 2.30 -15.18 -2.75
C ALA A 73 3.72 -15.37 -2.22
N ALA A 74 3.92 -15.28 -0.91
CA ALA A 74 5.21 -15.55 -0.28
C ALA A 74 5.60 -17.03 -0.48
N ASP A 75 4.69 -17.96 -0.19
CA ASP A 75 4.91 -19.40 -0.36
C ASP A 75 5.21 -19.77 -1.81
N TRP A 76 4.40 -19.28 -2.75
CA TRP A 76 4.63 -19.51 -4.17
C TRP A 76 5.98 -18.94 -4.64
N SER A 77 6.37 -17.75 -4.17
CA SER A 77 7.69 -17.19 -4.52
C SER A 77 8.83 -18.07 -4.00
N THR A 78 8.71 -18.61 -2.78
CA THR A 78 9.65 -19.61 -2.24
C THR A 78 9.72 -20.86 -3.12
N GLU A 79 8.60 -21.36 -3.63
CA GLU A 79 8.58 -22.50 -4.56
C GLU A 79 9.30 -22.19 -5.87
N ILE A 80 9.10 -21.00 -6.45
CA ILE A 80 9.80 -20.57 -7.68
C ILE A 80 11.32 -20.50 -7.46
N LEU A 81 11.77 -19.86 -6.38
CA LEU A 81 13.20 -19.76 -6.08
C LEU A 81 13.84 -21.14 -5.85
N LYS A 82 13.14 -22.05 -5.17
CA LYS A 82 13.58 -23.45 -5.02
C LYS A 82 13.61 -24.19 -6.36
N GLY A 83 12.62 -23.97 -7.22
CA GLY A 83 12.55 -24.57 -8.56
C GLY A 83 13.72 -24.14 -9.46
N TRP A 84 14.20 -22.92 -9.30
CA TRP A 84 15.42 -22.43 -9.97
C TRP A 84 16.72 -22.95 -9.35
N GLY A 85 16.66 -23.60 -8.19
CA GLY A 85 17.82 -24.17 -7.51
C GLY A 85 18.59 -23.18 -6.64
N LEU A 86 17.99 -22.07 -6.20
CA LEU A 86 18.61 -21.20 -5.20
C LEU A 86 18.79 -21.94 -3.87
N GLU A 87 19.79 -21.50 -3.10
CA GLU A 87 20.10 -22.02 -1.77
C GLU A 87 19.40 -21.22 -0.66
N GLU A 88 19.37 -21.78 0.55
CA GLU A 88 18.81 -21.13 1.75
C GLU A 88 17.43 -20.48 1.51
N VAL A 89 16.57 -21.09 0.68
CA VAL A 89 15.27 -20.47 0.35
C VAL A 89 14.27 -20.68 1.48
N HIS A 90 13.91 -19.59 2.18
CA HIS A 90 13.01 -19.63 3.33
C HIS A 90 12.20 -18.32 3.46
N LEU A 91 11.23 -18.35 4.39
CA LEU A 91 10.50 -17.17 4.81
C LEU A 91 11.07 -16.65 6.12
N GLU A 92 11.31 -15.35 6.19
CA GLU A 92 11.55 -14.65 7.45
C GLU A 92 10.28 -13.93 7.87
N SER A 93 9.70 -14.37 8.99
CA SER A 93 8.49 -13.76 9.55
C SER A 93 8.81 -12.55 10.42
N TRP A 94 7.92 -11.57 10.42
CA TRP A 94 7.94 -10.44 11.34
C TRP A 94 6.53 -10.07 11.78
N GLU A 95 6.38 -9.53 12.99
CA GLU A 95 5.06 -9.19 13.55
C GLU A 95 4.42 -8.02 12.79
N TYR A 96 3.24 -8.25 12.21
CA TYR A 96 2.49 -7.22 11.47
C TYR A 96 1.22 -6.77 12.20
N GLY A 97 0.47 -7.74 12.74
CA GLY A 97 -0.90 -7.57 13.22
C GLY A 97 -1.90 -8.32 12.35
N ARG A 98 -3.20 -8.17 12.66
CA ARG A 98 -4.28 -8.88 11.98
C ARG A 98 -4.40 -8.51 10.50
N GLY A 99 -4.78 -9.47 9.67
CA GLY A 99 -5.17 -9.26 8.28
C GLY A 99 -6.62 -8.82 8.12
N TRP A 100 -6.97 -8.39 6.91
CA TRP A 100 -8.35 -8.08 6.53
C TRP A 100 -8.60 -8.35 5.05
N THR A 101 -9.73 -8.96 4.72
CA THR A 101 -10.19 -9.16 3.33
C THR A 101 -11.61 -8.66 3.14
N LEU A 102 -11.87 -8.08 1.97
CA LEU A 102 -13.22 -7.77 1.51
C LEU A 102 -13.85 -9.01 0.86
N GLU A 103 -14.97 -9.48 1.40
CA GLU A 103 -15.75 -10.59 0.86
C GLU A 103 -16.95 -10.13 0.04
N GLY A 104 -17.43 -8.90 0.28
CA GLY A 104 -18.56 -8.37 -0.46
C GLY A 104 -18.81 -6.88 -0.21
N LEU A 105 -19.29 -6.20 -1.24
CA LEU A 105 -19.70 -4.80 -1.20
C LEU A 105 -21.00 -4.62 -1.98
N THR A 106 -21.95 -3.92 -1.38
CA THR A 106 -23.10 -3.32 -2.07
C THR A 106 -23.07 -1.83 -1.79
N LEU A 107 -23.14 -1.00 -2.84
CA LEU A 107 -23.17 0.44 -2.74
C LEU A 107 -23.95 1.03 -3.92
N GLU A 108 -25.18 1.43 -3.68
CA GLU A 108 -26.07 1.93 -4.72
C GLU A 108 -27.06 2.96 -4.17
N MET A 109 -27.48 3.87 -5.03
CA MET A 109 -28.64 4.74 -4.79
C MET A 109 -29.87 4.07 -5.39
N THR A 110 -30.94 3.92 -4.59
CA THR A 110 -32.19 3.27 -4.99
C THR A 110 -33.30 4.27 -5.30
N SER A 111 -33.22 5.51 -4.79
CA SER A 111 -34.13 6.62 -5.07
C SER A 111 -33.34 7.93 -5.16
N PRO A 112 -33.72 8.91 -6.02
CA PRO A 112 -34.92 8.98 -6.87
C PRO A 112 -34.83 8.12 -8.14
N ARG A 113 -33.67 7.52 -8.40
CA ARG A 113 -33.46 6.57 -9.48
C ARG A 113 -32.38 5.59 -9.06
N TYR A 114 -32.33 4.45 -9.74
CA TYR A 114 -31.19 3.57 -9.60
C TYR A 114 -29.90 4.27 -10.07
N PHE A 115 -28.85 4.13 -9.28
CA PHE A 115 -27.50 4.51 -9.69
C PHE A 115 -26.45 3.67 -8.96
N PRO A 116 -25.60 2.94 -9.69
CA PRO A 116 -24.46 2.26 -9.08
C PRO A 116 -23.42 3.30 -8.65
N ILE A 117 -22.93 3.18 -7.41
CA ILE A 117 -21.94 4.13 -6.89
C ILE A 117 -20.57 3.45 -6.91
N ILE A 118 -19.59 4.10 -7.52
CA ILE A 118 -18.19 3.68 -7.42
C ILE A 118 -17.69 4.02 -6.01
N GLY A 119 -17.22 3.01 -5.30
CA GLY A 119 -16.60 3.15 -3.99
C GLY A 119 -16.01 1.85 -3.49
N PHE A 120 -15.09 1.95 -2.54
CA PHE A 120 -14.45 0.79 -1.90
C PHE A 120 -14.31 1.05 -0.39
N PRO A 121 -14.54 0.03 0.45
CA PRO A 121 -14.34 0.13 1.89
C PRO A 121 -12.90 0.47 2.25
N GLU A 122 -12.69 1.30 3.28
CA GLU A 122 -11.35 1.46 3.86
C GLU A 122 -10.85 0.11 4.38
N ALA A 123 -9.57 -0.19 4.18
CA ALA A 123 -9.00 -1.44 4.65
C ALA A 123 -9.12 -1.53 6.19
N TRP A 124 -9.38 -2.74 6.71
CA TRP A 124 -9.69 -2.99 8.13
C TRP A 124 -10.95 -2.30 8.65
N THR A 125 -11.85 -1.79 7.81
CA THR A 125 -13.14 -1.28 8.29
C THR A 125 -14.03 -2.44 8.78
N PRO A 126 -14.82 -2.27 9.85
CA PRO A 126 -15.78 -3.30 10.25
C PRO A 126 -16.87 -3.49 9.18
N SER A 127 -17.48 -4.67 9.19
CA SER A 127 -18.67 -4.97 8.39
C SER A 127 -19.87 -4.14 8.87
N THR A 128 -20.83 -3.90 7.98
CA THR A 128 -22.13 -3.34 8.38
C THR A 128 -22.95 -4.40 9.10
N GLU A 129 -23.88 -3.99 9.97
CA GLU A 129 -24.89 -4.87 10.56
C GLU A 129 -25.95 -5.25 9.52
N GLY A 130 -25.60 -6.17 8.63
CA GLY A 130 -26.46 -6.54 7.51
C GLY A 130 -26.52 -5.47 6.42
N VAL A 131 -27.66 -5.42 5.71
CA VAL A 131 -27.90 -4.44 4.65
C VAL A 131 -28.48 -3.17 5.28
N LEU A 132 -27.83 -2.04 5.05
CA LEU A 132 -28.33 -0.73 5.42
C LEU A 132 -29.13 -0.17 4.24
N GLU A 133 -30.39 0.15 4.46
CA GLU A 133 -31.24 0.87 3.51
C GLU A 133 -31.81 2.11 4.18
N GLY A 134 -31.71 3.26 3.51
CA GLY A 134 -32.32 4.47 4.03
C GLY A 134 -31.80 5.77 3.42
N LYS A 135 -32.52 6.84 3.71
CA LYS A 135 -32.08 8.21 3.47
C LYS A 135 -30.77 8.50 4.22
N PRO A 136 -29.69 8.86 3.52
CA PRO A 136 -28.44 9.23 4.16
C PRO A 136 -28.54 10.63 4.79
N VAL A 137 -27.67 10.91 5.76
CA VAL A 137 -27.59 12.20 6.45
C VAL A 137 -26.28 12.88 6.06
N TYR A 138 -26.38 14.08 5.52
CA TYR A 138 -25.22 14.92 5.24
C TYR A 138 -24.89 15.79 6.45
N ILE A 139 -23.67 15.65 6.96
CA ILE A 139 -23.15 16.40 8.12
C ILE A 139 -21.86 17.15 7.79
N GLY A 140 -21.49 17.25 6.51
CA GLY A 140 -20.23 17.88 6.07
C GLY A 140 -20.10 19.36 6.43
N ASP A 141 -21.19 20.02 6.83
CA ASP A 141 -21.20 21.41 7.31
C ASP A 141 -21.41 21.53 8.84
N TRP A 142 -21.58 20.41 9.54
CA TRP A 142 -21.83 20.44 10.98
C TRP A 142 -20.53 20.52 11.76
N THR A 143 -20.51 21.40 12.75
CA THR A 143 -19.46 21.47 13.77
C THR A 143 -19.55 20.27 14.72
N ALA A 144 -18.45 19.98 15.44
CA ALA A 144 -18.45 18.94 16.46
C ALA A 144 -19.56 19.14 17.53
N ARG A 145 -19.87 20.40 17.86
CA ARG A 145 -20.96 20.74 18.80
C ARG A 145 -22.32 20.33 18.25
N GLU A 146 -22.61 20.66 17.00
CA GLU A 146 -23.89 20.31 16.36
C GLU A 146 -24.06 18.80 16.20
N ILE A 147 -22.99 18.09 15.86
CA ILE A 147 -22.99 16.61 15.82
C ILE A 147 -23.33 16.05 17.21
N SER A 148 -22.74 16.60 18.28
CA SER A 148 -23.02 16.17 19.66
C SER A 148 -24.46 16.46 20.08
N GLU A 149 -24.98 17.67 19.77
CA GLU A 149 -26.36 18.07 20.08
C GLU A 149 -27.40 17.21 19.34
N ARG A 150 -27.05 16.70 18.15
CA ARG A 150 -27.94 15.94 17.26
C ARG A 150 -27.55 14.47 17.14
N ILE A 151 -26.75 13.96 18.08
CA ILE A 151 -26.12 12.64 17.99
C ILE A 151 -27.14 11.49 17.87
N SER A 152 -28.33 11.66 18.46
CA SER A 152 -29.42 10.69 18.40
C SER A 152 -30.02 10.53 16.99
N GLU A 153 -29.91 11.54 16.13
CA GLU A 153 -30.40 11.50 14.74
C GLU A 153 -29.56 10.58 13.85
N LEU A 154 -28.31 10.28 14.25
CA LEU A 154 -27.32 9.60 13.41
C LEU A 154 -27.31 8.08 13.60
N ARG A 155 -27.97 7.55 14.63
CA ARG A 155 -27.95 6.12 14.97
C ARG A 155 -28.44 5.25 13.81
N GLY A 156 -27.61 4.30 13.40
CA GLY A 156 -27.88 3.36 12.30
C GLY A 156 -27.94 3.98 10.91
N LYS A 157 -27.68 5.29 10.77
CA LYS A 157 -27.79 6.00 9.49
C LYS A 157 -26.52 5.87 8.65
N ILE A 158 -26.68 6.09 7.36
CA ILE A 158 -25.58 6.27 6.41
C ILE A 158 -25.21 7.75 6.40
N ILE A 159 -23.95 8.09 6.69
CA ILE A 159 -23.51 9.46 6.94
C ILE A 159 -22.55 9.92 5.85
N LEU A 160 -22.84 11.08 5.23
CA LEU A 160 -21.89 11.80 4.37
C LEU A 160 -21.20 12.85 5.25
N VAL A 161 -19.93 12.60 5.60
CA VAL A 161 -19.25 13.28 6.72
C VAL A 161 -18.47 14.53 6.33
N ALA A 162 -18.27 14.77 5.03
CA ALA A 162 -17.35 15.79 4.56
C ALA A 162 -17.98 16.69 3.48
N LYS A 163 -17.44 17.88 3.31
CA LYS A 163 -17.86 18.76 2.21
C LYS A 163 -17.57 18.12 0.84
N PRO A 164 -18.25 18.57 -0.23
CA PRO A 164 -17.93 18.14 -1.58
C PRO A 164 -16.44 18.34 -1.91
N GLN A 165 -15.80 17.32 -2.48
CA GLN A 165 -14.40 17.40 -2.90
C GLN A 165 -14.29 18.20 -4.20
N SER A 166 -13.55 19.30 -4.20
CA SER A 166 -13.33 20.16 -5.37
C SER A 166 -11.90 20.11 -5.92
N GLU A 167 -10.95 19.59 -5.14
CA GLU A 167 -9.54 19.47 -5.53
C GLU A 167 -9.16 18.00 -5.75
N PHE A 168 -8.33 17.74 -6.76
CA PHE A 168 -7.94 16.39 -7.16
C PHE A 168 -6.45 16.29 -7.46
N ILE A 169 -5.92 15.07 -7.32
CA ILE A 169 -4.58 14.75 -7.79
C ILE A 169 -4.63 14.64 -9.32
N LYS A 170 -4.01 15.60 -10.01
CA LYS A 170 -4.04 15.72 -11.49
C LYS A 170 -2.70 15.50 -12.17
N LYS A 171 -1.65 15.28 -11.38
CA LYS A 171 -0.29 15.13 -11.87
C LYS A 171 0.24 13.79 -11.41
N ASP A 172 0.70 13.02 -12.38
CA ASP A 172 1.40 11.77 -12.11
C ASP A 172 2.73 12.06 -11.40
N ARG A 173 3.16 11.08 -10.62
CA ARG A 173 4.49 11.10 -10.03
C ARG A 173 5.51 10.82 -11.13
N LEU A 174 6.57 11.64 -11.19
CA LEU A 174 7.70 11.39 -12.07
C LEU A 174 8.40 10.08 -11.68
N GLN A 175 8.73 9.26 -12.66
CA GLN A 175 9.51 8.05 -12.45
C GLN A 175 11.00 8.40 -12.40
N PRO A 176 11.72 8.13 -11.30
CA PRO A 176 13.13 8.49 -11.19
C PRO A 176 14.03 7.94 -12.30
N ALA A 177 13.66 6.79 -12.88
CA ALA A 177 14.39 6.19 -13.99
C ALA A 177 14.30 6.98 -15.31
N ASP A 178 13.33 7.88 -15.44
CA ASP A 178 13.11 8.67 -16.67
C ASP A 178 13.82 10.04 -16.64
N PHE A 179 14.51 10.38 -15.54
CA PHE A 179 15.12 11.71 -15.34
C PHE A 179 16.54 11.58 -14.79
N GLU A 180 17.48 12.38 -15.34
CA GLU A 180 18.86 12.46 -14.83
C GLU A 180 18.94 13.23 -13.50
N GLU A 181 18.03 14.17 -13.28
CA GLU A 181 17.94 14.95 -12.05
C GLU A 181 17.10 14.24 -11.00
N SER A 182 17.44 14.43 -9.72
CA SER A 182 16.67 13.91 -8.59
C SER A 182 15.24 14.45 -8.61
N VAL A 183 14.27 13.56 -8.83
CA VAL A 183 12.85 13.86 -8.69
C VAL A 183 12.34 13.48 -7.29
N THR A 184 11.28 14.16 -6.83
CA THR A 184 10.66 13.83 -5.55
C THR A 184 10.10 12.41 -5.55
N ILE A 185 10.59 11.57 -4.64
CA ILE A 185 10.11 10.21 -4.38
C ILE A 185 9.20 10.18 -3.14
N GLY A 186 8.33 9.18 -3.06
CA GLY A 186 7.41 8.97 -1.93
C GLY A 186 5.93 9.11 -2.31
N ALA A 187 5.06 9.03 -1.30
CA ALA A 187 3.62 9.15 -1.49
C ALA A 187 3.25 10.57 -1.98
N PRO A 188 2.30 10.69 -2.92
CA PRO A 188 1.83 12.01 -3.35
C PRO A 188 1.25 12.79 -2.17
N ARG A 189 1.25 14.12 -2.28
CA ARG A 189 0.62 14.98 -1.29
C ARG A 189 -0.84 14.57 -1.13
N PHE A 190 -1.23 14.22 0.09
CA PHE A 190 -2.62 13.97 0.44
C PHE A 190 -3.41 15.28 0.36
N LEU A 191 -4.51 15.28 -0.38
CA LEU A 191 -5.47 16.37 -0.41
C LEU A 191 -6.53 16.07 0.64
N PRO A 192 -6.54 16.79 1.78
CA PRO A 192 -7.47 16.50 2.85
C PRO A 192 -8.89 16.78 2.39
N THR A 193 -9.82 15.91 2.77
CA THR A 193 -11.23 16.23 2.69
C THR A 193 -11.57 17.26 3.76
N GLU A 194 -12.34 18.29 3.39
CA GLU A 194 -12.79 19.30 4.35
C GLU A 194 -13.89 18.77 5.26
N VAL A 195 -13.64 18.82 6.56
CA VAL A 195 -14.58 18.47 7.63
C VAL A 195 -14.49 19.56 8.71
N PRO A 196 -15.61 20.13 9.19
CA PRO A 196 -15.59 21.20 10.20
C PRO A 196 -15.13 20.74 11.59
N ALA A 197 -15.35 19.46 11.92
CA ALA A 197 -14.87 18.83 13.13
C ALA A 197 -13.45 18.25 12.94
N ASP A 198 -12.63 18.29 13.99
CA ASP A 198 -11.35 17.60 13.97
C ASP A 198 -11.55 16.08 13.82
N ARG A 199 -10.60 15.42 13.17
CA ARG A 199 -10.73 14.00 12.77
C ARG A 199 -10.96 13.07 13.96
N ALA A 200 -10.29 13.31 15.10
CA ALA A 200 -10.37 12.44 16.27
C ALA A 200 -11.72 12.56 16.97
N THR A 201 -12.18 13.80 17.20
CA THR A 201 -13.50 14.06 17.78
C THR A 201 -14.61 13.56 16.86
N LEU A 202 -14.51 13.77 15.55
CA LEU A 202 -15.51 13.25 14.61
C LEU A 202 -15.59 11.72 14.70
N ALA A 203 -14.46 11.03 14.67
CA ALA A 203 -14.44 9.57 14.78
C ALA A 203 -15.10 9.09 16.08
N GLN A 204 -14.80 9.75 17.20
CA GLN A 204 -15.42 9.44 18.49
C GLN A 204 -16.93 9.67 18.49
N LEU A 205 -17.41 10.78 17.94
CA LEU A 205 -18.83 11.12 17.88
C LEU A 205 -19.61 10.14 16.98
N LEU A 206 -19.05 9.77 15.82
CA LEU A 206 -19.66 8.79 14.92
C LEU A 206 -19.77 7.40 15.57
N TYR A 207 -18.74 6.99 16.32
CA TYR A 207 -18.79 5.75 17.10
C TYR A 207 -19.84 5.81 18.20
N GLN A 208 -19.87 6.88 19.01
CA GLN A 208 -20.84 7.06 20.09
C GLN A 208 -22.28 7.12 19.58
N ALA A 209 -22.50 7.73 18.42
CA ALA A 209 -23.79 7.75 17.75
C ALA A 209 -24.26 6.34 17.34
N GLY A 210 -23.33 5.42 17.08
CA GLY A 210 -23.63 4.12 16.50
C GLY A 210 -24.14 4.25 15.08
N VAL A 211 -23.43 5.01 14.24
CA VAL A 211 -23.78 5.18 12.82
C VAL A 211 -23.69 3.85 12.07
N GLY A 212 -24.53 3.66 11.06
CA GLY A 212 -24.55 2.43 10.29
C GLY A 212 -23.37 2.34 9.32
N ALA A 213 -23.11 3.42 8.59
CA ALA A 213 -21.95 3.52 7.70
C ALA A 213 -21.58 4.99 7.44
N VAL A 214 -20.33 5.20 7.05
CA VAL A 214 -19.78 6.50 6.66
C VAL A 214 -19.35 6.47 5.20
N LEU A 215 -19.73 7.49 4.44
CA LEU A 215 -19.24 7.74 3.09
C LEU A 215 -18.30 8.95 3.09
N ARG A 216 -17.17 8.84 2.40
CA ARG A 216 -16.20 9.92 2.19
C ARG A 216 -15.86 10.03 0.71
N PRO A 217 -15.59 11.23 0.18
CA PRO A 217 -15.08 11.37 -1.18
C PRO A 217 -13.61 10.95 -1.24
N SER A 218 -13.16 10.53 -2.42
CA SER A 218 -11.75 10.28 -2.71
C SER A 218 -11.03 11.57 -3.13
N GLN A 219 -9.71 11.52 -3.27
CA GLN A 219 -8.89 12.63 -3.79
C GLN A 219 -8.52 12.46 -5.28
N GLY A 220 -9.05 11.42 -5.94
CA GLY A 220 -8.90 11.19 -7.38
C GLY A 220 -10.15 11.59 -8.16
N GLU A 221 -9.99 11.71 -9.48
CA GLU A 221 -11.05 11.99 -10.45
C GLU A 221 -11.11 10.89 -11.52
N HIS A 222 -12.21 10.85 -12.28
CA HIS A 222 -12.43 9.93 -13.42
C HIS A 222 -12.34 8.44 -13.07
N GLY A 223 -12.80 8.05 -11.88
CA GLY A 223 -12.76 6.67 -11.41
C GLY A 223 -11.43 6.25 -10.77
N THR A 224 -10.48 7.17 -10.64
CA THR A 224 -9.25 6.94 -9.86
C THR A 224 -9.58 7.01 -8.37
N MET A 225 -9.40 5.89 -7.67
CA MET A 225 -9.75 5.76 -6.26
C MET A 225 -8.51 5.67 -5.38
N PHE A 226 -8.44 6.53 -4.38
CA PHE A 226 -7.45 6.46 -3.30
C PHE A 226 -8.13 5.91 -2.06
N VAL A 227 -7.88 4.63 -1.78
CA VAL A 227 -8.42 3.94 -0.61
C VAL A 227 -7.26 3.39 0.18
N LEU A 228 -7.17 3.85 1.41
CA LEU A 228 -6.14 3.48 2.37
C LEU A 228 -6.82 3.03 3.66
N GLY A 229 -6.06 2.34 4.49
CA GLY A 229 -6.51 1.93 5.81
C GLY A 229 -5.42 1.11 6.45
N ARG A 230 -5.36 1.15 7.78
CA ARG A 230 -4.49 0.31 8.59
C ARG A 230 -4.99 0.37 10.03
N ASP A 231 -5.03 -0.76 10.72
CA ASP A 231 -5.17 -0.84 12.18
C ASP A 231 -6.28 0.06 12.74
N ASN A 232 -7.47 -0.02 12.13
CA ASN A 232 -8.64 0.69 12.62
C ASN A 232 -8.89 0.33 14.10
N PRO A 233 -9.12 1.33 14.98
CA PRO A 233 -9.41 1.06 16.39
C PRO A 233 -10.70 0.25 16.53
N GLU A 234 -10.91 -0.37 17.70
CA GLU A 234 -12.19 -1.03 18.01
C GLU A 234 -13.39 -0.09 17.91
N THR A 235 -13.14 1.22 18.04
CA THR A 235 -14.14 2.29 17.88
C THR A 235 -14.35 2.73 16.43
N ALA A 236 -13.76 2.04 15.45
CA ALA A 236 -13.99 2.36 14.05
C ALA A 236 -15.43 2.02 13.61
N VAL A 237 -15.93 2.79 12.65
CA VAL A 237 -17.26 2.59 12.05
C VAL A 237 -17.12 2.12 10.60
N PRO A 238 -18.11 1.39 10.05
CA PRO A 238 -18.06 0.94 8.66
C PRO A 238 -17.91 2.14 7.72
N THR A 239 -16.84 2.17 6.91
CA THR A 239 -16.49 3.36 6.10
C THR A 239 -16.16 2.97 4.67
N VAL A 240 -16.72 3.74 3.73
CA VAL A 240 -16.51 3.58 2.29
C VAL A 240 -15.97 4.89 1.71
N ILE A 241 -14.88 4.77 0.95
CA ILE A 241 -14.39 5.86 0.11
C ILE A 241 -15.10 5.75 -1.25
N THR A 242 -15.71 6.84 -1.68
CA THR A 242 -16.55 6.93 -2.87
C THR A 242 -15.90 7.82 -3.92
N ALA A 243 -16.17 7.55 -5.20
CA ALA A 243 -15.77 8.46 -6.27
C ALA A 243 -16.38 9.84 -5.99
N SER A 244 -15.55 10.87 -6.05
CA SER A 244 -15.92 12.20 -5.57
C SER A 244 -17.03 12.84 -6.38
N GLU A 245 -17.10 12.54 -7.67
CA GLU A 245 -18.18 12.97 -8.54
C GLU A 245 -19.54 12.40 -8.06
N HIS A 246 -19.54 11.16 -7.59
CA HIS A 246 -20.72 10.48 -7.06
C HIS A 246 -21.06 10.99 -5.66
N TYR A 247 -20.07 11.14 -4.79
CA TYR A 247 -20.24 11.73 -3.46
C TYR A 247 -20.86 13.13 -3.57
N ASN A 248 -20.26 13.99 -4.38
CA ASN A 248 -20.70 15.37 -4.55
C ASN A 248 -22.10 15.43 -5.17
N MET A 249 -22.45 14.49 -6.06
CA MET A 249 -23.82 14.37 -6.58
C MET A 249 -24.82 14.04 -5.46
N LEU A 250 -24.51 13.10 -4.57
CA LEU A 250 -25.37 12.76 -3.43
C LEU A 250 -25.58 13.98 -2.52
N VAL A 251 -24.52 14.73 -2.21
CA VAL A 251 -24.63 15.97 -1.43
C VAL A 251 -25.59 16.96 -2.11
N ARG A 252 -25.39 17.25 -3.41
CA ARG A 252 -26.28 18.16 -4.17
C ARG A 252 -27.74 17.71 -4.17
N LEU A 253 -27.99 16.39 -4.29
CA LEU A 253 -29.34 15.84 -4.25
C LEU A 253 -30.00 16.04 -2.89
N LEU A 254 -29.25 15.81 -1.80
CA LEU A 254 -29.72 16.01 -0.43
C LEU A 254 -30.01 17.50 -0.13
N GLU A 255 -29.12 18.40 -0.55
CA GLU A 255 -29.28 19.85 -0.41
C GLU A 255 -30.48 20.38 -1.20
N SER A 256 -30.77 19.78 -2.35
CA SER A 256 -31.94 20.09 -3.17
C SER A 256 -33.21 19.33 -2.72
N GLU A 257 -33.21 18.78 -1.51
CA GLU A 257 -34.33 18.07 -0.88
C GLU A 257 -34.91 16.88 -1.68
N ASN A 258 -34.11 16.24 -2.54
CA ASN A 258 -34.54 15.05 -3.28
C ASN A 258 -34.65 13.83 -2.36
N PRO A 259 -35.52 12.85 -2.68
CA PRO A 259 -35.72 11.65 -1.87
C PRO A 259 -34.60 10.64 -2.11
N VAL A 260 -33.38 10.97 -1.68
CA VAL A 260 -32.22 10.08 -1.80
C VAL A 260 -32.40 8.89 -0.86
N GLU A 261 -32.33 7.68 -1.40
CA GLU A 261 -32.25 6.43 -0.63
C GLU A 261 -31.02 5.66 -1.09
N LEU A 262 -30.24 5.14 -0.14
CA LEU A 262 -29.04 4.34 -0.41
C LEU A 262 -29.22 2.93 0.11
N ARG A 263 -28.59 1.97 -0.57
CA ARG A 263 -28.36 0.61 -0.08
C ARG A 263 -26.86 0.37 0.06
N VAL A 264 -26.43 0.04 1.28
CA VAL A 264 -25.02 -0.18 1.63
C VAL A 264 -24.86 -1.49 2.38
N LYS A 265 -23.90 -2.31 1.96
CA LYS A 265 -23.48 -3.51 2.70
C LYS A 265 -21.98 -3.67 2.57
N ILE A 266 -21.28 -3.77 3.70
CA ILE A 266 -19.85 -4.11 3.74
C ILE A 266 -19.72 -5.47 4.42
N GLN A 267 -19.04 -6.40 3.75
CA GLN A 267 -18.69 -7.71 4.29
C GLN A 267 -17.18 -7.84 4.28
N GLY A 268 -16.55 -7.49 5.40
CA GLY A 268 -15.14 -7.72 5.66
C GLY A 268 -14.93 -8.93 6.58
N LYS A 269 -13.78 -9.58 6.42
CA LYS A 269 -13.30 -10.65 7.31
C LYS A 269 -11.93 -10.27 7.86
N PHE A 270 -11.78 -10.30 9.17
CA PHE A 270 -10.48 -10.18 9.83
C PHE A 270 -9.81 -11.56 9.91
N HIS A 271 -8.48 -11.58 9.79
CA HIS A 271 -7.66 -12.79 9.89
C HIS A 271 -6.72 -12.61 11.08
N GLU A 272 -6.83 -13.50 12.06
CA GLU A 272 -6.04 -13.49 13.29
C GLU A 272 -5.31 -14.82 13.49
N GLU A 273 -5.48 -15.80 12.58
CA GLU A 273 -4.78 -17.08 12.66
C GLU A 273 -3.29 -16.94 12.35
N ASP A 274 -2.94 -16.00 11.45
CA ASP A 274 -1.57 -15.63 11.12
C ASP A 274 -1.47 -14.10 11.01
N THR A 275 -0.77 -13.50 11.97
CA THR A 275 -0.60 -12.05 12.11
C THR A 275 0.77 -11.56 11.66
N ASN A 276 1.49 -12.38 10.89
CA ASN A 276 2.85 -12.07 10.46
C ASN A 276 2.88 -11.46 9.04
N GLY A 277 3.89 -10.61 8.84
CA GLY A 277 4.48 -10.36 7.54
C GLY A 277 5.58 -11.38 7.25
N TYR A 278 5.94 -11.52 5.97
CA TYR A 278 6.95 -12.44 5.47
C TYR A 278 7.84 -11.77 4.42
N ASN A 279 9.15 -11.86 4.64
CA ASN A 279 10.13 -11.68 3.58
C ASN A 279 10.41 -13.04 2.94
N VAL A 280 10.62 -13.05 1.63
CA VAL A 280 11.06 -14.25 0.88
C VAL A 280 12.53 -14.07 0.59
N LEU A 281 13.36 -14.98 1.11
CA LEU A 281 14.80 -14.97 0.87
C LEU A 281 15.23 -16.24 0.14
N GLY A 282 16.27 -16.09 -0.67
CA GLY A 282 16.98 -17.17 -1.35
C GLY A 282 18.34 -16.65 -1.81
N GLU A 283 19.34 -17.51 -1.80
CA GLU A 283 20.75 -17.15 -2.02
C GLU A 283 21.31 -17.80 -3.29
N ILE A 284 22.12 -17.04 -4.02
CA ILE A 284 23.09 -17.57 -4.97
C ILE A 284 24.44 -17.41 -4.27
N LYS A 285 24.99 -18.49 -3.73
CA LYS A 285 26.24 -18.40 -2.96
C LYS A 285 27.42 -18.04 -3.87
N GLY A 286 28.23 -17.11 -3.39
CA GLY A 286 29.54 -16.83 -3.98
C GLY A 286 30.48 -18.03 -3.82
N VAL A 287 31.47 -18.11 -4.68
CA VAL A 287 32.50 -19.16 -4.68
C VAL A 287 33.87 -18.65 -4.23
N ASP A 288 33.94 -17.38 -3.79
CA ASP A 288 35.18 -16.77 -3.31
C ASP A 288 35.65 -17.43 -2.00
N PRO A 289 36.93 -17.82 -1.88
CA PRO A 289 37.50 -18.48 -0.71
C PRO A 289 37.73 -17.57 0.51
#